data_AF-A0A2Z3KEJ7-F1
#
_entry.id   AF-A0A2Z3KEJ7-F1
#
_cell.length_a   1.000
_cell.length_b   1.000
_cell.length_c   1.000
_cell.angle_alpha   90.00
_cell.angle_beta   90.00
_cell.angle_gamma   90.00
#
_symmetry.space_group_name_H-M   'P 1'
#
loop_
_entity.id
_entity.type
_entity.pdbx_description
1 polymer ?
#
loop_
_entity_poly.entity_id
_entity_poly.type
_entity_poly.pdbx_seq_one_letter_code
_entity_poly.pdbx_strand_id
1 'polypeptide(L)'
;MEAGHRKGTVKIESTFIDKVGENFELHLNNFSKFKFLDERNQNYSSILLGKEIIGQLSKENERIPTRKNYGMNYVHDLFEATNLLSRHGISGQESFKHLGEEFITNMEKVELALEQLDKEMLTQTERVKFNQENPQLIEQLKQLQNEHKSLESAYKELTDELEIYDQIENLQAQKQEKRTSQEQEKQPHVRR
;
A
#
# COMPACT_ATOMS: atom_id res chain seq x y z
N MET A 1 22.90 42.03 -6.55
CA MET A 1 21.74 41.56 -7.34
C MET A 1 20.85 40.82 -6.37
N GLU A 2 19.71 41.40 -5.98
CA GLU A 2 18.72 40.71 -5.17
C GLU A 2 18.29 39.44 -5.91
N ALA A 3 18.36 38.29 -5.24
CA ALA A 3 17.71 37.06 -5.69
C ALA A 3 16.20 37.26 -5.54
N GLY A 4 15.62 38.12 -6.38
CA GLY A 4 14.19 38.36 -6.40
C GLY A 4 13.48 37.08 -6.77
N HIS A 5 12.53 36.67 -5.92
CA HIS A 5 11.62 35.56 -6.18
C HIS A 5 11.05 35.68 -7.61
N ARG A 6 11.48 34.79 -8.50
CA ARG A 6 10.97 34.75 -9.88
C ARG A 6 9.58 34.14 -9.84
N LYS A 7 8.63 34.82 -10.48
CA LYS A 7 7.25 34.35 -10.61
C LYS A 7 7.02 33.85 -12.02
N GLY A 8 6.21 32.83 -12.13
CA GLY A 8 5.91 32.18 -13.39
C GLY A 8 4.80 31.17 -13.21
N THR A 9 4.43 30.56 -14.32
CA THR A 9 3.32 29.59 -14.37
C THR A 9 3.87 28.19 -14.59
N VAL A 10 3.34 27.22 -13.85
CA VAL A 10 3.53 25.80 -14.10
C VAL A 10 2.22 25.22 -14.60
N LYS A 11 2.24 24.52 -15.73
CA LYS A 11 1.07 23.77 -16.20
C LYS A 11 1.06 22.39 -15.55
N ILE A 12 0.02 22.10 -14.79
CA ILE A 12 -0.27 20.78 -14.24
C ILE A 12 -1.50 20.24 -14.97
N GLU A 13 -1.40 19.01 -15.48
CA GLU A 13 -2.52 18.36 -16.16
C GLU A 13 -3.61 17.95 -15.16
N SER A 14 -4.87 17.93 -15.60
CA SER A 14 -6.00 17.59 -14.72
C SER A 14 -5.96 16.14 -14.23
N THR A 15 -5.20 15.27 -14.89
CA THR A 15 -4.96 13.88 -14.46
C THR A 15 -4.25 13.76 -13.12
N PHE A 16 -3.58 14.82 -12.65
CA PHE A 16 -2.94 14.87 -11.34
C PHE A 16 -3.84 15.45 -10.26
N ILE A 17 -5.05 15.93 -10.61
CA ILE A 17 -5.91 16.69 -9.72
C ILE A 17 -7.25 15.98 -9.57
N ASP A 18 -7.57 15.59 -8.34
CA ASP A 18 -8.87 15.05 -7.99
C ASP A 18 -9.71 16.09 -7.24
N LYS A 19 -11.00 16.16 -7.54
CA LYS A 19 -11.95 17.03 -6.84
C LYS A 19 -12.55 16.28 -5.65
N VAL A 20 -12.28 16.78 -4.44
CA VAL A 20 -12.78 16.22 -3.19
C VAL A 20 -13.70 17.24 -2.52
N GLY A 21 -14.99 17.16 -2.86
CA GLY A 21 -16.00 18.13 -2.41
C GLY A 21 -15.73 19.53 -2.98
N GLU A 22 -15.54 20.51 -2.11
CA GLU A 22 -15.15 21.89 -2.46
C GLU A 22 -13.63 22.07 -2.61
N ASN A 23 -12.83 21.05 -2.27
CA ASN A 23 -11.38 21.09 -2.32
C ASN A 23 -10.82 20.31 -3.51
N PHE A 24 -9.55 20.53 -3.83
CA PHE A 24 -8.79 19.76 -4.81
C PHE A 24 -7.61 19.07 -4.13
N GLU A 25 -7.41 17.80 -4.45
CA GLU A 25 -6.23 17.04 -4.06
C GLU A 25 -5.30 16.91 -5.27
N LEU A 26 -4.02 17.13 -5.04
CA LEU A 26 -2.99 17.11 -6.07
C LEU A 26 -2.04 15.94 -5.81
N HIS A 27 -2.00 14.99 -6.72
CA HIS A 27 -1.18 13.79 -6.66
C HIS A 27 0.04 13.95 -7.55
N LEU A 28 1.22 14.10 -6.96
CA LEU A 28 2.48 14.28 -7.71
C LEU A 28 3.49 13.20 -7.36
N ASN A 29 4.19 12.69 -8.37
CA ASN A 29 5.40 11.91 -8.18
C ASN A 29 6.60 12.86 -8.06
N ASN A 30 7.50 12.59 -7.11
CA ASN A 30 8.74 13.33 -6.90
C ASN A 30 9.58 13.51 -8.18
N PHE A 31 9.54 12.54 -9.09
CA PHE A 31 10.32 12.53 -10.33
C PHE A 31 9.56 13.04 -11.57
N SER A 32 8.27 13.37 -11.45
CA SER A 32 7.51 13.98 -12.55
C SER A 32 8.14 15.30 -12.96
N LYS A 33 8.21 15.55 -14.26
CA LYS A 33 8.82 16.76 -14.83
C LYS A 33 7.73 17.72 -15.28
N PHE A 34 7.86 18.97 -14.86
CA PHE A 34 6.93 20.04 -15.17
C PHE A 34 7.69 21.20 -15.82
N LYS A 35 7.06 21.87 -16.77
CA LYS A 35 7.64 23.05 -17.40
C LYS A 35 7.24 24.29 -16.61
N PHE A 36 8.23 25.00 -16.07
CA PHE A 36 8.07 26.33 -15.52
C PHE A 36 8.26 27.36 -16.64
N LEU A 37 7.30 28.28 -16.74
CA LEU A 37 7.33 29.38 -17.69
C LEU A 37 7.51 30.69 -16.93
N ASP A 38 8.67 31.33 -17.09
CA ASP A 38 8.96 32.63 -16.48
C ASP A 38 8.17 33.73 -17.19
N GLU A 39 7.44 34.54 -16.43
CA GLU A 39 6.56 35.59 -16.95
C GLU A 39 7.32 36.75 -17.58
N ARG A 40 8.57 36.99 -17.18
CA ARG A 40 9.36 38.15 -17.58
C ARG A 40 10.31 37.82 -18.73
N ASN A 41 10.85 36.61 -18.76
CA ASN A 41 11.78 36.21 -19.80
C ASN A 41 11.78 34.70 -20.04
N GLN A 42 11.33 34.30 -21.23
CA GLN A 42 11.21 32.90 -21.64
C GLN A 42 12.53 32.13 -21.58
N ASN A 43 13.69 32.78 -21.71
CA ASN A 43 15.01 32.14 -21.62
C ASN A 43 15.32 31.61 -20.21
N TYR A 44 14.55 32.02 -19.20
CA TYR A 44 14.64 31.49 -17.84
C TYR A 44 13.56 30.46 -17.50
N SER A 45 12.78 30.03 -18.49
CA SER A 45 11.89 28.87 -18.36
C SER A 45 12.72 27.61 -18.13
N SER A 46 12.31 26.75 -17.21
CA SER A 46 13.08 25.58 -16.80
C SER A 46 12.18 24.36 -16.59
N ILE A 47 12.81 23.22 -16.34
CA ILE A 47 12.10 22.01 -15.90
C ILE A 47 12.16 21.97 -14.37
N LEU A 48 11.00 21.88 -13.74
CA LEU A 48 10.85 21.59 -12.33
C LEU A 48 10.51 20.12 -12.13
N LEU A 49 11.01 19.55 -11.04
CA LEU A 49 10.64 18.24 -10.56
C LEU A 49 9.43 18.33 -9.63
N GLY A 50 8.63 17.26 -9.59
CA GLY A 50 7.47 17.19 -8.71
C GLY A 50 7.82 17.45 -7.25
N LYS A 51 8.98 17.00 -6.77
CA LYS A 51 9.47 17.30 -5.41
C LYS A 51 9.59 18.80 -5.11
N GLU A 52 9.91 19.61 -6.11
CA GLU A 52 10.06 21.07 -5.96
C GLU A 52 8.69 21.74 -5.84
N ILE A 53 7.72 21.29 -6.66
CA ILE A 53 6.33 21.76 -6.62
C ILE A 53 5.67 21.34 -5.30
N ILE A 54 5.83 20.08 -4.90
CA ILE A 54 5.34 19.57 -3.61
C ILE A 54 5.91 20.43 -2.47
N GLY A 55 7.23 20.63 -2.46
CA GLY A 55 7.89 21.43 -1.42
C GLY A 55 7.42 22.88 -1.37
N GLN A 56 7.14 23.50 -2.51
CA GLN A 56 6.60 24.87 -2.56
C GLN A 56 5.16 24.93 -2.05
N LEU A 57 4.27 24.09 -2.60
CA LEU A 57 2.85 24.06 -2.21
C LEU A 57 2.64 23.66 -0.75
N SER A 58 3.49 22.79 -0.21
CA SER A 58 3.43 22.39 1.21
C SER A 58 3.76 23.57 2.13
N LYS A 59 4.71 24.41 1.73
CA LYS A 59 5.06 25.64 2.47
C LYS A 59 3.96 26.68 2.38
N GLU A 60 3.33 26.83 1.22
CA GLU A 60 2.25 27.81 1.00
C GLU A 60 0.96 27.41 1.70
N ASN A 61 0.61 26.12 1.68
CA ASN A 61 -0.63 25.62 2.28
C ASN A 61 -0.46 25.18 3.74
N GLU A 62 0.76 25.27 4.29
CA GLU A 62 1.13 24.77 5.62
C GLU A 62 0.72 23.31 5.87
N ARG A 63 0.69 22.49 4.81
CA ARG A 63 0.29 21.09 4.84
C ARG A 63 1.44 20.18 4.54
N ILE A 64 1.49 19.05 5.26
CA ILE A 64 2.49 18.01 5.01
C ILE A 64 1.96 17.06 3.93
N PRO A 65 2.71 16.84 2.84
CA PRO A 65 2.34 15.88 1.81
C PRO A 65 2.09 14.50 2.41
N THR A 66 0.96 13.91 2.09
CA THR A 66 0.70 12.52 2.43
C THR A 66 1.44 11.62 1.44
N ARG A 67 2.25 10.69 1.95
CA ARG A 67 2.97 9.71 1.13
C ARG A 67 2.02 8.59 0.71
N LYS A 68 2.21 8.05 -0.50
CA LYS A 68 1.55 6.80 -0.92
C LYS A 68 2.20 5.62 -0.19
N ASN A 69 1.41 4.85 0.55
CA ASN A 69 1.84 3.59 1.16
C ASN A 69 1.98 2.51 0.07
N TYR A 70 3.22 2.18 -0.28
CA TYR A 70 3.49 1.15 -1.28
C TYR A 70 3.20 -0.26 -0.78
N GLY A 71 3.30 -0.50 0.53
CA GLY A 71 2.93 -1.77 1.17
C GLY A 71 1.47 -2.12 0.91
N MET A 72 0.59 -1.11 0.88
CA MET A 72 -0.84 -1.31 0.65
C MET A 72 -1.16 -1.84 -0.75
N ASN A 73 -0.31 -1.56 -1.76
CA ASN A 73 -0.51 -2.15 -3.09
C ASN A 73 -0.29 -3.67 -3.02
N TYR A 74 0.72 -4.13 -2.28
CA TYR A 74 0.98 -5.56 -2.13
C TYR A 74 -0.12 -6.27 -1.33
N VAL A 75 -0.72 -5.60 -0.34
CA VAL A 75 -1.92 -6.12 0.34
C VAL A 75 -3.09 -6.25 -0.63
N HIS A 76 -3.27 -5.31 -1.55
CA HIS A 76 -4.29 -5.41 -2.60
C HIS A 76 -4.03 -6.60 -3.54
N ASP A 77 -2.78 -6.77 -4.00
CA ASP A 77 -2.37 -7.91 -4.82
C ASP A 77 -2.60 -9.24 -4.09
N LEU A 78 -2.32 -9.31 -2.78
CA LEU A 78 -2.63 -10.47 -1.95
C LEU A 78 -4.14 -10.74 -1.88
N PHE A 79 -4.96 -9.71 -1.73
CA PHE A 79 -6.42 -9.86 -1.69
C PHE A 79 -6.98 -10.38 -3.01
N GLU A 80 -6.47 -9.89 -4.15
CA GLU A 80 -6.83 -10.40 -5.47
C GLU A 80 -6.42 -11.87 -5.62
N ALA A 81 -5.20 -12.23 -5.21
CA ALA A 81 -4.71 -13.60 -5.24
C ALA A 81 -5.56 -14.55 -4.36
N THR A 82 -5.90 -14.15 -3.14
CA THR A 82 -6.80 -14.91 -2.24
C THR A 82 -8.18 -15.11 -2.87
N ASN A 83 -8.75 -14.07 -3.48
CA ASN A 83 -10.04 -14.17 -4.16
C ASN A 83 -10.00 -15.12 -5.37
N LEU A 84 -8.90 -15.12 -6.12
CA LEU A 84 -8.71 -16.04 -7.25
C LEU A 84 -8.65 -17.50 -6.76
N LEU A 85 -7.88 -17.77 -5.70
CA LEU A 85 -7.79 -19.09 -5.06
C LEU A 85 -9.16 -19.57 -4.55
N SER A 86 -9.94 -18.68 -3.94
CA SER A 86 -11.25 -18.99 -3.36
C SER A 86 -12.35 -19.22 -4.42
N ARG A 87 -12.36 -18.43 -5.51
CA ARG A 87 -13.45 -18.45 -6.51
C ARG A 87 -13.26 -19.47 -7.62
N HIS A 88 -12.01 -19.80 -7.96
CA HIS A 88 -11.71 -20.74 -9.02
C HIS A 88 -10.56 -21.63 -8.58
N GLY A 89 -10.85 -22.92 -8.36
CA GLY A 89 -9.81 -23.94 -8.30
C GLY A 89 -9.00 -23.87 -9.59
N ILE A 90 -7.82 -23.26 -9.50
CA ILE A 90 -6.94 -23.01 -10.64
C ILE A 90 -6.64 -24.36 -11.28
N SER A 91 -7.15 -24.59 -12.49
CA SER A 91 -7.18 -25.92 -13.10
C SER A 91 -5.86 -26.31 -13.79
N GLY A 92 -4.72 -25.83 -13.30
CA GLY A 92 -3.39 -26.13 -13.84
C GLY A 92 -2.28 -26.02 -12.80
N GLN A 93 -1.47 -27.07 -12.65
CA GLN A 93 -0.41 -27.17 -11.63
C GLN A 93 0.60 -26.01 -11.69
N GLU A 94 0.92 -25.52 -12.88
CA GLU A 94 1.93 -24.47 -13.09
C GLU A 94 1.39 -23.07 -12.74
N SER A 95 0.13 -22.78 -13.06
CA SER A 95 -0.54 -21.53 -12.68
C SER A 95 -0.77 -21.43 -11.18
N PHE A 96 -1.09 -22.54 -10.52
CA PHE A 96 -1.21 -22.59 -9.06
C PHE A 96 0.15 -22.35 -8.37
N LYS A 97 1.23 -22.92 -8.91
CA LYS A 97 2.59 -22.73 -8.40
C LYS A 97 3.03 -21.26 -8.50
N HIS A 98 2.85 -20.64 -9.66
CA HIS A 98 3.21 -19.23 -9.84
C HIS A 98 2.38 -18.29 -8.96
N LEU A 99 1.08 -18.56 -8.80
CA LEU A 99 0.26 -17.76 -7.89
C LEU A 99 0.73 -17.89 -6.44
N GLY A 100 1.12 -19.09 -6.01
CA GLY A 100 1.69 -19.30 -4.67
C GLY A 100 3.04 -18.58 -4.47
N GLU A 101 3.92 -18.58 -5.48
CA GLU A 101 5.19 -17.86 -5.46
C GLU A 101 4.97 -16.33 -5.38
N GLU A 102 4.07 -15.78 -6.19
CA GLU A 102 3.70 -14.35 -6.14
C GLU A 102 3.06 -13.98 -4.80
N PHE A 103 2.23 -14.85 -4.24
CA PHE A 103 1.62 -14.67 -2.94
C PHE A 103 2.66 -14.54 -1.83
N ILE A 104 3.58 -15.51 -1.73
CA ILE A 104 4.67 -15.48 -0.73
C ILE A 104 5.52 -14.23 -0.91
N THR A 105 5.88 -13.90 -2.15
CA THR A 105 6.67 -12.71 -2.47
C THR A 105 5.98 -11.42 -2.02
N ASN A 106 4.66 -11.33 -2.18
CA ASN A 106 3.91 -10.15 -1.75
C ASN A 106 3.76 -10.08 -0.23
N MET A 107 3.60 -11.21 0.47
CA MET A 107 3.65 -11.24 1.95
C MET A 107 5.00 -10.72 2.46
N GLU A 108 6.12 -11.23 1.93
CA GLU A 108 7.47 -10.78 2.30
C GLU A 108 7.66 -9.26 2.08
N LYS A 109 7.12 -8.72 0.99
CA LYS A 109 7.18 -7.28 0.71
C LYS A 109 6.34 -6.44 1.67
N VAL A 110 5.18 -6.94 2.11
CA VAL A 110 4.37 -6.26 3.13
C VAL A 110 5.08 -6.24 4.47
N GLU A 111 5.66 -7.37 4.89
CA GLU A 111 6.45 -7.48 6.13
C GLU A 111 7.67 -6.54 6.10
N LEU A 112 8.41 -6.52 5.00
CA LEU A 112 9.53 -5.60 4.80
C LEU A 112 9.08 -4.13 4.88
N ALA A 113 7.91 -3.80 4.32
CA ALA A 113 7.36 -2.44 4.38
C ALA A 113 6.99 -2.06 5.83
N LEU A 114 6.42 -2.97 6.61
CA LEU A 114 6.16 -2.76 8.04
C LEU A 114 7.46 -2.52 8.82
N GLU A 115 8.50 -3.35 8.61
CA GLU A 115 9.79 -3.15 9.26
C GLU A 115 10.45 -1.80 8.92
N GLN A 116 10.29 -1.33 7.68
CA GLN A 116 10.79 -0.03 7.26
C GLN A 116 10.04 1.10 7.96
N LEU A 117 8.71 0.99 8.06
CA LEU A 117 7.89 1.97 8.79
C LEU A 117 8.28 2.02 10.27
N ASP A 118 8.54 0.89 10.92
CA ASP A 118 9.01 0.84 12.30
C ASP A 118 10.35 1.56 12.49
N LYS A 119 11.31 1.32 11.60
CA LYS A 119 12.63 2.00 11.62
C LYS A 119 12.50 3.51 11.40
N GLU A 120 11.65 3.92 10.46
CA GLU A 120 11.36 5.33 10.20
C GLU A 120 10.67 5.99 11.41
N MET A 121 9.69 5.33 12.01
CA MET A 121 9.00 5.79 13.22
C MET A 121 9.95 5.94 14.41
N LEU A 122 10.86 4.99 14.63
CA LEU A 122 11.84 5.07 15.71
C LEU A 122 12.76 6.29 15.53
N THR A 123 13.28 6.46 14.31
CA THR A 123 14.14 7.60 13.95
C THR A 123 13.42 8.94 14.13
N GLN A 124 12.16 9.02 13.69
CA GLN A 124 11.37 10.25 13.82
C GLN A 124 10.93 10.52 15.26
N THR A 125 10.65 9.47 16.03
CA THR A 125 10.35 9.59 17.47
C THR A 125 11.53 10.19 18.21
N GLU A 126 12.76 9.76 17.91
CA GLU A 126 13.97 10.37 18.48
C GLU A 126 14.07 11.86 18.10
N ARG A 127 13.86 12.21 16.83
CA ARG A 127 13.89 13.61 16.37
C ARG A 127 12.85 14.49 17.04
N VAL A 128 11.63 13.98 17.24
CA VAL A 128 10.56 14.67 17.96
C VAL A 128 10.93 14.86 19.42
N LYS A 129 11.51 13.86 20.10
CA LYS A 129 11.94 13.98 21.51
C LYS A 129 12.88 15.17 21.72
N PHE A 130 13.77 15.46 20.76
CA PHE A 130 14.71 16.58 20.82
C PHE A 130 14.16 17.90 20.25
N ASN A 131 13.02 17.88 19.55
CA ASN A 131 12.42 19.05 18.89
C ASN A 131 10.88 19.07 19.07
N GLN A 132 10.43 18.93 20.31
CA GLN A 132 9.01 18.73 20.67
C GLN A 132 8.09 19.90 20.30
N GLU A 133 8.67 21.07 20.06
CA GLU A 133 7.92 22.28 19.68
C GLU A 133 7.70 22.39 18.16
N ASN A 134 8.25 21.47 17.36
CA ASN A 134 8.08 21.50 15.91
C ASN A 134 6.80 20.73 15.50
N PRO A 135 5.70 21.43 15.16
CA PRO A 135 4.43 20.79 14.80
C PRO A 135 4.56 19.90 13.55
N GLN A 136 5.47 20.22 12.63
CA GLN A 136 5.66 19.44 11.40
C GLN A 136 6.25 18.06 11.69
N LEU A 137 7.17 17.95 12.65
CA LEU A 137 7.75 16.66 13.03
C LEU A 137 6.72 15.77 13.73
N ILE A 138 5.87 16.36 14.56
CA ILE A 138 4.78 15.64 15.26
C ILE A 138 3.77 15.12 14.24
N GLU A 139 3.37 15.94 13.27
CA GLU A 139 2.40 15.54 12.26
C GLU A 139 2.97 14.47 11.31
N GLN A 140 4.24 14.55 10.92
CA GLN A 140 4.91 13.48 10.17
C GLN A 140 4.93 12.16 10.95
N LEU A 141 5.23 12.19 12.25
CA LEU A 141 5.22 10.99 13.08
C LEU A 141 3.81 10.39 13.17
N LYS A 142 2.77 11.22 13.29
CA LYS A 142 1.37 10.75 13.27
C LYS A 142 1.00 10.13 11.93
N GLN A 143 1.44 10.70 10.81
CA GLN A 143 1.21 10.13 9.49
C GLN A 143 1.84 8.73 9.36
N LEU A 144 3.10 8.58 9.79
CA LEU A 144 3.78 7.28 9.80
C LEU A 144 3.07 6.25 10.70
N GLN A 145 2.62 6.67 11.89
CA GLN A 145 1.85 5.80 12.79
C GLN A 145 0.53 5.33 12.18
N ASN A 146 -0.19 6.23 11.50
CA ASN A 146 -1.43 5.88 10.81
C ASN A 146 -1.17 4.96 9.61
N GLU A 147 -0.09 5.20 8.87
CA GLU A 147 0.34 4.36 7.76
C GLU A 147 0.65 2.92 8.23
N HIS A 148 1.45 2.79 9.30
CA HIS A 148 1.77 1.51 9.93
C HIS A 148 0.50 0.78 10.36
N LYS A 149 -0.33 1.45 11.17
CA LYS A 149 -1.57 0.85 11.71
C LYS A 149 -2.50 0.35 10.60
N SER A 150 -2.64 1.13 9.52
CA SER A 150 -3.51 0.77 8.39
C SER A 150 -2.97 -0.45 7.64
N LEU A 151 -1.66 -0.49 7.40
CA LEU A 151 -1.01 -1.61 6.72
C LEU A 151 -1.06 -2.89 7.56
N GLU A 152 -0.75 -2.78 8.85
CA GLU A 152 -0.77 -3.90 9.80
C GLU A 152 -2.18 -4.48 9.93
N SER A 153 -3.20 -3.62 10.05
CA SER A 153 -4.60 -4.09 10.15
C SER A 153 -5.03 -4.81 8.89
N ALA A 154 -4.73 -4.26 7.71
CA ALA A 154 -5.12 -4.87 6.43
C ALA A 154 -4.37 -6.19 6.17
N TYR A 155 -3.09 -6.26 6.54
CA TYR A 155 -2.32 -7.50 6.46
C TYR A 155 -2.89 -8.57 7.40
N LYS A 156 -3.21 -8.18 8.63
CA LYS A 156 -3.78 -9.10 9.64
C LYS A 156 -5.15 -9.64 9.22
N GLU A 157 -6.04 -8.79 8.71
CA GLU A 157 -7.35 -9.23 8.22
C GLU A 157 -7.20 -10.30 7.14
N LEU A 158 -6.22 -10.14 6.25
CA LEU A 158 -5.92 -11.10 5.20
C LEU A 158 -5.36 -12.40 5.76
N THR A 159 -4.43 -12.36 6.73
CA THR A 159 -3.91 -13.57 7.35
C THR A 159 -4.97 -14.33 8.14
N ASP A 160 -5.85 -13.62 8.85
CA ASP A 160 -6.96 -14.23 9.60
C ASP A 160 -7.94 -14.91 8.63
N GLU A 161 -8.21 -14.31 7.46
CA GLU A 161 -9.07 -14.91 6.43
C GLU A 161 -8.47 -16.20 5.87
N LEU A 162 -7.15 -16.24 5.61
CA LEU A 162 -6.46 -17.44 5.17
C LEU A 162 -6.53 -18.58 6.20
N GLU A 163 -6.32 -18.27 7.48
CA GLU A 163 -6.39 -19.27 8.55
C GLU A 163 -7.79 -19.88 8.62
N ILE A 164 -8.84 -19.07 8.43
CA ILE A 164 -10.22 -19.56 8.37
C ILE A 164 -10.43 -20.50 7.17
N TYR A 165 -9.88 -20.18 5.99
CA TYR A 165 -9.99 -21.06 4.82
C TYR A 165 -9.33 -22.43 5.06
N ASP A 166 -8.10 -22.45 5.60
CA ASP A 166 -7.39 -23.69 5.91
C ASP A 166 -8.16 -24.54 6.94
N GLN A 167 -8.73 -23.91 7.96
CA GLN A 167 -9.57 -24.61 8.95
C GLN A 167 -10.84 -25.21 8.32
N ILE A 168 -11.52 -24.49 7.41
CA ILE A 168 -12.72 -25.00 6.72
C ILE A 168 -12.38 -26.18 5.81
N GLU A 169 -11.29 -26.09 5.04
CA GLU A 169 -10.84 -27.15 4.14
C GLU A 169 -10.52 -28.43 4.92
N ASN A 170 -9.76 -28.31 6.01
CA ASN A 170 -9.44 -29.42 6.91
C ASN A 170 -10.70 -30.06 7.53
N LEU A 171 -11.69 -29.26 7.96
CA LEU A 171 -12.96 -29.75 8.50
C LEU A 171 -13.80 -30.49 7.45
N GLN A 172 -13.78 -30.05 6.19
CA GLN A 172 -14.46 -30.72 5.09
C GLN A 172 -13.79 -32.05 4.74
N ALA A 173 -12.45 -32.09 4.68
CA ALA A 173 -11.68 -33.31 4.46
C ALA A 173 -11.98 -34.36 5.54
N GLN A 174 -11.95 -33.99 6.82
CA GLN A 174 -12.27 -34.89 7.94
C GLN A 174 -13.72 -35.40 7.89
N LYS A 175 -14.67 -34.58 7.45
CA LYS A 175 -16.07 -35.00 7.28
C LYS A 175 -16.25 -35.98 6.12
N GLN A 176 -15.46 -35.82 5.05
CA GLN A 176 -15.45 -36.78 3.94
C GLN A 176 -14.84 -38.11 4.41
N GLU A 177 -13.67 -38.11 5.05
CA GLU A 177 -13.04 -39.33 5.58
C GLU A 177 -13.95 -40.10 6.55
N LYS A 178 -14.63 -39.39 7.46
CA LYS A 178 -15.60 -40.04 8.37
C LYS A 178 -16.80 -40.65 7.64
N ARG A 179 -17.24 -40.07 6.53
CA ARG A 179 -18.32 -40.64 5.70
C ARG A 179 -17.84 -41.87 4.93
N THR A 180 -16.63 -41.84 4.36
CA THR A 180 -16.05 -42.99 3.67
C THR A 180 -15.76 -44.16 4.61
N SER A 181 -15.29 -43.89 5.84
CA SER A 181 -15.10 -44.95 6.85
C SER A 181 -16.41 -45.56 7.33
N GLN A 182 -17.49 -44.77 7.48
CA GLN A 182 -18.81 -45.28 7.87
C GLN A 182 -19.54 -46.05 6.75
N GLU A 183 -19.25 -45.77 5.47
CA GLU A 183 -19.74 -46.57 4.35
C GLU A 183 -18.99 -47.89 4.19
N GLN A 184 -17.70 -47.95 4.54
CA GLN A 184 -16.92 -49.19 4.52
C GLN A 184 -17.31 -50.16 5.64
N GLU A 185 -17.69 -49.69 6.83
CA GLU A 185 -18.22 -50.54 7.92
C GLU A 185 -19.62 -51.12 7.64
N LYS A 186 -20.39 -50.54 6.71
CA LYS A 186 -21.75 -51.00 6.37
C LYS A 186 -21.82 -52.03 5.23
N GLN A 187 -20.70 -52.44 4.64
CA GLN A 187 -20.71 -53.53 3.66
C GLN A 187 -20.85 -54.89 4.37
N PRO A 188 -21.91 -55.68 4.09
CA PRO A 188 -22.10 -56.96 4.75
C PRO A 188 -21.04 -57.95 4.27
N HIS A 189 -20.35 -58.59 5.21
CA HIS A 189 -19.50 -59.74 4.94
C HIS A 189 -20.32 -60.84 4.25
N VAL A 190 -20.16 -60.99 2.94
CA VAL A 190 -20.64 -62.16 2.19
C VAL A 190 -19.76 -63.35 2.59
N ARG A 191 -20.25 -64.18 3.53
CA ARG A 191 -19.64 -65.48 3.82
C ARG A 191 -19.94 -66.43 2.67
N ARG A 192 -18.88 -66.96 2.05
CA ARG A 192 -18.92 -68.12 1.17
C ARG A 192 -19.15 -69.40 1.96
#